data_AF-A0A7S0D8G0-F1
#
_entry.id   AF-A0A7S0D8G0-F1
#
_cell.length_a   1.000
_cell.length_b   1.000
_cell.length_c   1.000
_cell.angle_alpha   90.00
_cell.angle_beta   90.00
_cell.angle_gamma   90.00
#
_symmetry.space_group_name_H-M   'P 1'
#
loop_
_entity.id
_entity.type
_entity.pdbx_description
1 polymer ?
#
loop_
_entity_poly.entity_id
_entity_poly.type
_entity_poly.pdbx_seq_one_letter_code
_entity_poly.pdbx_strand_id
1 'polypeptide(L)'
;AAAAGAHPKTFETKTPGVDWGAAELLAFGTLVLQTDDEKPHCHVRLSGQDVERGTFNHRHAVLYCSRTSRGVNPLDNLGLGRQDRFVAANSPLSEHAVLGFEYGYSVDAGHETLVLWEAQFGDFANNAQCVVDQFITTAEAKWGQRSGIVLLLPHGHDGQGPDHSSARPERWLAAANDDPDSTPGRSPRDSELAARTFHALLGVRDDEGLDEDVNPERKTGMSLSLERLKTRVEALEAEASAAAEDGGGDENASGEKLFDDLKSVFDEEGGLLSHKMLDDTETSSSGGSEVVPKRNDRRALRRKARAAREMLDDVFSFFGRDSGFVDSDAWARYMRHRAISHADASANFVVVSPSTPAQYFHALRRQALAPHRKPMVVLAPKYLLHHRPCSSPLGDFGPGSRFRAVIADGDRGDNLWHDGSGNGSVEDLTQHERLRREGAKRVIVCTGKLFYALHRARKQRGRETEVALIRLEQLFPFPHEALARRLARYPENAELVWAQEEPKNMGFWAFVQPRVETAVRELVEGRSTAEAGGGAREDEKTNRVHRRSIRYVGRPASASPASGSQTIHARENKALVDEALGGL
;
A
#
# COMPACT_ATOMS: atom_id res chain seq x y z
N ALA A 1 -2.82 -23.03 60.79
CA ALA A 1 -2.88 -21.69 61.40
C ALA A 1 -1.77 -20.84 60.78
N ALA A 2 -2.10 -19.59 60.42
CA ALA A 2 -1.28 -18.58 59.72
C ALA A 2 -1.11 -18.76 58.20
N ALA A 3 -2.20 -18.51 57.44
CA ALA A 3 -2.21 -17.75 56.16
C ALA A 3 -3.61 -17.79 55.50
N ALA A 4 -4.68 -17.66 56.30
CA ALA A 4 -6.04 -17.42 55.80
C ALA A 4 -6.28 -15.90 55.81
N GLY A 5 -5.89 -15.22 54.74
CA GLY A 5 -5.91 -13.76 54.68
C GLY A 5 -5.34 -13.19 53.40
N ALA A 6 -5.74 -13.71 52.25
CA ALA A 6 -5.59 -13.03 50.98
C ALA A 6 -6.88 -13.24 50.19
N HIS A 7 -7.73 -12.21 50.14
CA HIS A 7 -8.82 -12.15 49.18
C HIS A 7 -8.25 -12.42 47.78
N PRO A 8 -8.90 -13.25 46.95
CA PRO A 8 -8.51 -13.34 45.56
C PRO A 8 -8.67 -11.92 44.99
N LYS A 9 -7.55 -11.28 44.65
CA LYS A 9 -7.62 -10.16 43.72
C LYS A 9 -8.31 -10.75 42.50
N THR A 10 -9.53 -10.29 42.23
CA THR A 10 -10.14 -10.40 40.92
C THR A 10 -9.15 -9.75 39.96
N PHE A 11 -8.27 -10.58 39.40
CA PHE A 11 -7.59 -10.25 38.17
C PHE A 11 -8.72 -10.19 37.16
N GLU A 12 -9.27 -9.00 36.95
CA GLU A 12 -9.79 -8.65 35.64
C GLU A 12 -8.60 -8.80 34.70
N THR A 13 -8.43 -10.01 34.17
CA THR A 13 -7.40 -10.33 33.19
C THR A 13 -7.76 -9.58 31.92
N LYS A 14 -7.38 -8.30 31.84
CA LYS A 14 -7.17 -7.65 30.55
C LYS A 14 -6.16 -8.52 29.83
N THR A 15 -6.61 -9.27 28.83
CA THR A 15 -5.71 -10.04 27.96
C THR A 15 -4.62 -9.08 27.49
N PRO A 16 -3.33 -9.36 27.75
CA PRO A 16 -2.25 -8.52 27.23
C PRO A 16 -2.45 -8.40 25.71
N GLY A 17 -2.35 -7.18 25.17
CA GLY A 17 -2.43 -6.98 23.72
C GLY A 17 -1.36 -7.81 22.99
N VAL A 18 -1.62 -8.14 21.73
CA VAL A 18 -0.68 -8.86 20.86
C VAL A 18 0.50 -7.93 20.56
N ASP A 19 1.71 -8.39 20.87
CA ASP A 19 2.96 -7.66 20.56
C ASP A 19 3.44 -7.93 19.12
N TRP A 20 4.56 -7.33 18.74
CA TRP A 20 5.07 -7.39 17.37
C TRP A 20 5.47 -8.79 16.92
N GLY A 21 6.22 -9.52 17.76
CA GLY A 21 6.68 -10.88 17.44
C GLY A 21 5.53 -11.88 17.37
N ALA A 22 4.56 -11.76 18.28
CA ALA A 22 3.35 -12.57 18.24
C ALA A 22 2.49 -12.27 17.00
N ALA A 23 2.33 -10.99 16.61
CA ALA A 23 1.60 -10.60 15.41
C ALA A 23 2.25 -11.13 14.12
N GLU A 24 3.58 -11.14 14.06
CA GLU A 24 4.34 -11.69 12.93
C GLU A 24 4.12 -13.20 12.78
N LEU A 25 4.31 -13.96 13.86
CA LEU A 25 4.08 -15.41 13.84
C LEU A 25 2.61 -15.76 13.58
N LEU A 26 1.67 -14.93 14.04
CA LEU A 26 0.26 -15.06 13.72
C LEU A 26 0.01 -14.83 12.21
N ALA A 27 0.69 -13.89 11.58
CA ALA A 27 0.60 -13.67 10.14
C ALA A 27 1.07 -14.92 9.39
N PHE A 28 2.25 -15.45 9.74
CA PHE A 28 2.78 -16.65 9.11
C PHE A 28 1.89 -17.88 9.34
N GLY A 29 1.49 -18.14 10.59
CA GLY A 29 0.60 -19.25 10.94
C GLY A 29 -0.73 -19.20 10.18
N THR A 30 -1.36 -18.01 10.10
CA THR A 30 -2.62 -17.85 9.35
C THR A 30 -2.45 -17.91 7.84
N LEU A 31 -1.24 -17.78 7.30
CA LEU A 31 -0.98 -17.99 5.87
C LEU A 31 -0.78 -19.48 5.57
N VAL A 32 0.04 -20.17 6.36
CA VAL A 32 0.36 -21.59 6.12
C VAL A 32 -0.77 -22.55 6.46
N LEU A 33 -1.68 -22.19 7.37
CA LEU A 33 -2.85 -23.03 7.68
C LEU A 33 -3.84 -23.06 6.53
N GLN A 34 -4.19 -24.25 6.05
CA GLN A 34 -5.26 -24.43 5.06
C GLN A 34 -6.58 -24.67 5.78
N THR A 35 -7.34 -23.60 6.02
CA THR A 35 -8.58 -23.61 6.80
C THR A 35 -9.81 -24.10 6.02
N ASP A 36 -9.73 -24.05 4.69
CA ASP A 36 -10.74 -24.51 3.75
C ASP A 36 -10.06 -24.92 2.43
N ASP A 37 -10.78 -25.70 1.59
CA ASP A 37 -10.24 -26.22 0.33
C ASP A 37 -10.09 -25.14 -0.76
N GLU A 38 -10.72 -23.97 -0.57
CA GLU A 38 -10.71 -22.86 -1.54
C GLU A 38 -9.54 -21.90 -1.31
N LYS A 39 -8.94 -21.90 -0.11
CA LYS A 39 -7.79 -21.07 0.21
C LYS A 39 -6.58 -21.47 -0.65
N PRO A 40 -5.91 -20.49 -1.28
CA PRO A 40 -4.69 -20.78 -2.03
C PRO A 40 -3.57 -21.27 -1.11
N HIS A 41 -2.74 -22.17 -1.65
CA HIS A 41 -1.49 -22.58 -1.03
C HIS A 41 -0.57 -21.37 -0.79
N CYS A 42 -0.01 -21.28 0.42
CA CYS A 42 0.88 -20.20 0.80
C CYS A 42 1.96 -20.70 1.79
N HIS A 43 3.09 -21.11 1.23
CA HIS A 43 4.34 -21.26 1.96
C HIS A 43 4.83 -19.90 2.47
N VAL A 44 5.65 -19.93 3.51
CA VAL A 44 6.35 -18.73 3.99
C VAL A 44 7.83 -19.04 4.07
N ARG A 45 8.66 -18.19 3.45
CA ARG A 45 10.12 -18.28 3.47
C ARG A 45 10.68 -16.96 4.01
N LEU A 46 11.35 -17.00 5.15
CA LEU A 46 12.05 -15.88 5.75
C LEU A 46 13.55 -16.17 5.74
N SER A 47 14.34 -15.29 5.14
CA SER A 47 15.79 -15.44 5.01
C SER A 47 16.52 -14.18 5.48
N GLY A 48 17.68 -14.36 6.10
CA GLY A 48 18.51 -13.26 6.60
C GLY A 48 19.38 -13.68 7.77
N GLN A 49 20.21 -12.76 8.26
CA GLN A 49 21.11 -13.04 9.37
C GLN A 49 20.31 -13.15 10.67
N ASP A 50 20.50 -14.26 11.40
CA ASP A 50 19.87 -14.53 12.71
C ASP A 50 18.33 -14.50 12.73
N VAL A 51 17.66 -14.63 11.58
CA VAL A 51 16.21 -14.46 11.46
C VAL A 51 15.39 -15.44 12.28
N GLU A 52 15.91 -16.65 12.56
CA GLU A 52 15.20 -17.63 13.37
C GLU A 52 14.91 -17.13 14.80
N ARG A 53 15.90 -16.48 15.43
CA ARG A 53 15.74 -15.82 16.73
C ARG A 53 15.17 -14.41 16.56
N GLY A 54 15.56 -13.76 15.47
CA GLY A 54 15.50 -12.32 15.25
C GLY A 54 16.67 -11.62 15.92
N THR A 55 17.26 -10.64 15.23
CA THR A 55 18.36 -9.79 15.73
C THR A 55 18.05 -9.26 17.14
N PHE A 56 16.84 -8.77 17.34
CA PHE A 56 16.37 -8.14 18.58
C PHE A 56 15.67 -9.10 19.56
N ASN A 57 15.87 -10.42 19.39
CA ASN A 57 15.34 -11.46 20.27
C ASN A 57 13.83 -11.34 20.51
N HIS A 58 13.08 -11.14 19.43
CA HIS A 58 11.63 -10.89 19.45
C HIS A 58 10.82 -11.99 18.75
N ARG A 59 11.45 -12.75 17.82
CA ARG A 59 10.74 -13.66 16.92
C ARG A 59 10.67 -15.07 17.47
N HIS A 60 11.82 -15.67 17.79
CA HIS A 60 11.91 -17.06 18.26
C HIS A 60 11.11 -18.06 17.39
N ALA A 61 11.17 -17.89 16.07
CA ALA A 61 10.56 -18.79 15.09
C ALA A 61 11.09 -20.23 15.19
N VAL A 62 12.35 -20.39 15.62
CA VAL A 62 12.94 -21.69 15.94
C VAL A 62 13.41 -21.71 17.39
N LEU A 63 12.96 -22.71 18.14
CA LEU A 63 13.32 -22.95 19.54
C LEU A 63 14.42 -24.01 19.61
N TYR A 64 15.57 -23.67 20.19
CA TYR A 64 16.70 -24.60 20.32
C TYR A 64 16.69 -25.28 21.70
N CYS A 65 16.74 -26.61 21.70
CA CYS A 65 16.90 -27.39 22.92
C CYS A 65 18.29 -27.16 23.53
N SER A 66 18.35 -26.66 24.77
CA SER A 66 19.62 -26.37 25.46
C SER A 66 20.50 -27.60 25.72
N ARG A 67 19.92 -28.81 25.68
CA ARG A 67 20.64 -30.08 25.91
C ARG A 67 21.15 -30.73 24.63
N THR A 68 20.44 -30.56 23.52
CA THR A 68 20.73 -31.29 22.27
C THR A 68 21.05 -30.38 21.09
N SER A 69 20.89 -29.07 21.24
CA SER A 69 21.03 -28.05 20.19
C SER A 69 20.16 -28.28 18.96
N ARG A 70 19.12 -29.12 19.07
CA ARG A 70 18.14 -29.32 18.00
C ARG A 70 17.13 -28.19 18.02
N GLY A 71 16.93 -27.56 16.87
CA GLY A 71 15.89 -26.57 16.62
C GLY A 71 14.52 -27.22 16.41
N VAL A 72 13.48 -26.59 16.92
CA VAL A 72 12.07 -26.94 16.69
C VAL A 72 11.35 -25.68 16.26
N ASN A 73 10.72 -25.72 15.10
CA ASN A 73 9.87 -24.65 14.59
C ASN A 73 8.42 -24.90 15.04
N PRO A 74 7.85 -24.08 15.95
CA PRO A 74 6.50 -24.29 16.45
C PRO A 74 5.42 -24.17 15.37
N LEU A 75 5.70 -23.41 14.30
CA LEU A 75 4.76 -23.24 13.19
C LEU A 75 4.70 -24.47 12.27
N ASP A 76 5.64 -25.42 12.32
CA ASP A 76 5.61 -26.61 11.46
C ASP A 76 4.56 -27.66 11.89
N ASN A 77 4.01 -27.54 13.10
CA ASN A 77 3.13 -28.56 13.68
C ASN A 77 1.97 -27.92 14.45
N LEU A 78 1.20 -27.03 13.81
CA LEU A 78 0.05 -26.40 14.47
C LEU A 78 -1.05 -27.41 14.81
N GLY A 79 -1.12 -28.54 14.09
CA GLY A 79 -2.05 -29.64 14.39
C GLY A 79 -3.53 -29.32 14.09
N LEU A 80 -3.79 -28.27 13.30
CA LEU A 80 -5.12 -27.74 13.01
C LEU A 80 -5.67 -28.10 11.61
N GLY A 81 -4.98 -28.96 10.85
CA GLY A 81 -5.41 -29.39 9.52
C GLY A 81 -4.26 -29.51 8.53
N ARG A 82 -4.59 -29.43 7.24
CA ARG A 82 -3.59 -29.35 6.16
C ARG A 82 -2.80 -28.04 6.33
N GLN A 83 -1.49 -28.11 6.14
CA GLN A 83 -0.62 -26.97 6.37
C GLN A 83 0.50 -26.92 5.34
N ASP A 84 0.78 -25.72 4.86
CA ASP A 84 1.95 -25.41 4.05
C ASP A 84 3.21 -25.23 4.93
N ARG A 85 4.37 -25.21 4.28
CA ARG A 85 5.67 -25.05 4.96
C ARG A 85 5.96 -23.60 5.36
N PHE A 86 6.49 -23.43 6.57
CA PHE A 86 7.19 -22.22 7.00
C PHE A 86 8.68 -22.52 7.15
N VAL A 87 9.53 -21.72 6.51
CA VAL A 87 10.99 -21.87 6.56
C VAL A 87 11.59 -20.54 7.01
N ALA A 88 12.22 -20.53 8.19
CA ALA A 88 13.16 -19.48 8.59
C ALA A 88 14.58 -19.97 8.33
N ALA A 89 15.35 -19.24 7.54
CA ALA A 89 16.69 -19.62 7.10
C ALA A 89 17.71 -18.57 7.52
N ASN A 90 18.52 -18.89 8.54
CA ASN A 90 19.68 -18.07 8.88
C ASN A 90 20.65 -18.06 7.70
N SER A 91 20.87 -16.88 7.12
CA SER A 91 21.76 -16.69 5.98
C SER A 91 23.23 -16.58 6.44
N PRO A 92 24.21 -16.78 5.53
CA PRO A 92 25.57 -16.29 5.77
C PRO A 92 25.59 -14.76 5.92
N LEU A 93 26.73 -14.23 6.35
CA LEU A 93 26.98 -12.79 6.48
C LEU A 93 27.20 -12.13 5.10
N SER A 94 26.17 -12.12 4.27
CA SER A 94 26.18 -11.56 2.91
C SER A 94 24.80 -11.02 2.54
N GLU A 95 24.67 -9.72 2.31
CA GLU A 95 23.41 -9.14 1.84
C GLU A 95 23.22 -9.33 0.33
N HIS A 96 24.26 -9.05 -0.46
CA HIS A 96 24.17 -9.01 -1.93
C HIS A 96 23.70 -10.33 -2.54
N ALA A 97 24.41 -11.43 -2.25
CA ALA A 97 24.09 -12.73 -2.84
C ALA A 97 22.78 -13.31 -2.30
N VAL A 98 22.49 -13.09 -1.01
CA VAL A 98 21.27 -13.61 -0.38
C VAL A 98 20.05 -12.86 -0.91
N LEU A 99 20.09 -11.53 -0.99
CA LEU A 99 18.97 -10.77 -1.54
C LEU A 99 18.72 -11.11 -3.02
N GLY A 100 19.78 -11.30 -3.82
CA GLY A 100 19.66 -11.76 -5.20
C GLY A 100 19.02 -13.15 -5.31
N PHE A 101 19.40 -14.07 -4.41
CA PHE A 101 18.79 -15.40 -4.33
C PHE A 101 17.30 -15.33 -3.97
N GLU A 102 16.93 -14.58 -2.92
CA GLU A 102 15.54 -14.45 -2.49
C GLU A 102 14.68 -13.73 -3.56
N TYR A 103 15.24 -12.77 -4.29
CA TYR A 103 14.56 -12.18 -5.43
C TYR A 103 14.25 -13.24 -6.51
N GLY A 104 15.24 -14.05 -6.90
CA GLY A 104 15.03 -15.15 -7.84
C GLY A 104 13.97 -16.15 -7.37
N TYR A 105 14.02 -16.54 -6.10
CA TYR A 105 13.03 -17.41 -5.47
C TYR A 105 11.62 -16.81 -5.56
N SER A 106 11.48 -15.51 -5.25
CA SER A 106 10.18 -14.83 -5.26
C SER A 106 9.52 -14.70 -6.64
N VAL A 107 10.33 -14.77 -7.70
CA VAL A 107 9.85 -14.72 -9.09
C VAL A 107 9.32 -16.10 -9.49
N ASP A 108 10.06 -17.16 -9.16
CA ASP A 108 9.72 -18.54 -9.51
C ASP A 108 8.53 -19.06 -8.68
N ALA A 109 8.53 -18.81 -7.37
CA ALA A 109 7.50 -19.33 -6.46
C ALA A 109 6.10 -18.72 -6.69
N GLY A 110 5.97 -17.64 -7.45
CA GLY A 110 4.69 -17.05 -7.85
C GLY A 110 3.69 -16.89 -6.69
N HIS A 111 2.41 -17.24 -6.96
CA HIS A 111 1.30 -17.51 -6.00
C HIS A 111 1.70 -17.92 -4.58
N GLU A 112 2.60 -18.89 -4.55
CA GLU A 112 2.53 -20.01 -3.61
C GLU A 112 3.38 -19.77 -2.38
N THR A 113 4.23 -18.73 -2.38
CA THR A 113 5.14 -18.44 -1.28
C THR A 113 5.19 -16.95 -0.97
N LEU A 114 5.00 -16.59 0.30
CA LEU A 114 5.45 -15.31 0.84
C LEU A 114 6.96 -15.38 1.09
N VAL A 115 7.74 -14.68 0.27
CA VAL A 115 9.21 -14.63 0.38
C VAL A 115 9.61 -13.33 1.07
N LEU A 116 10.37 -13.45 2.17
CA LEU A 116 10.87 -12.34 2.95
C LEU A 116 12.39 -12.41 3.06
N TRP A 117 13.03 -11.25 2.92
CA TRP A 117 14.42 -11.03 3.27
C TRP A 117 14.52 -9.97 4.38
N GLU A 118 15.23 -10.30 5.46
CA GLU A 118 15.46 -9.39 6.58
C GLU A 118 16.93 -8.97 6.66
N ALA A 119 17.16 -7.66 6.63
CA ALA A 119 18.47 -7.10 6.97
C ALA A 119 18.65 -7.10 8.50
N GLN A 120 19.86 -7.38 8.99
CA GLN A 120 20.12 -7.36 10.44
C GLN A 120 19.81 -5.98 11.05
N PHE A 121 20.23 -4.92 10.35
CA PHE A 121 19.75 -3.54 10.47
C PHE A 121 19.47 -3.01 9.06
N GLY A 122 18.47 -2.15 8.90
CA GLY A 122 18.09 -1.62 7.59
C GLY A 122 19.23 -0.84 6.92
N ASP A 123 20.16 -0.29 7.70
CA ASP A 123 21.36 0.42 7.25
C ASP A 123 22.20 -0.43 6.27
N PHE A 124 22.25 -1.77 6.45
CA PHE A 124 23.07 -2.69 5.67
C PHE A 124 22.47 -3.12 4.33
N ALA A 125 21.23 -2.74 4.02
CA ALA A 125 20.62 -3.04 2.72
C ALA A 125 21.38 -2.42 1.54
N ASN A 126 22.18 -1.38 1.78
CA ASN A 126 23.07 -0.78 0.79
C ASN A 126 24.12 -1.75 0.22
N ASN A 127 24.51 -2.80 0.96
CA ASN A 127 25.44 -3.82 0.45
C ASN A 127 24.86 -4.60 -0.73
N ALA A 128 23.53 -4.58 -0.90
CA ALA A 128 22.82 -5.22 -2.01
C ALA A 128 22.25 -4.21 -3.02
N GLN A 129 22.77 -2.97 -3.08
CA GLN A 129 22.19 -1.89 -3.90
C GLN A 129 22.01 -2.26 -5.38
N CYS A 130 22.94 -3.01 -5.99
CA CYS A 130 22.78 -3.45 -7.37
C CYS A 130 21.54 -4.33 -7.58
N VAL A 131 21.22 -5.20 -6.61
CA VAL A 131 19.99 -6.03 -6.67
C VAL A 131 18.76 -5.14 -6.52
N VAL A 132 18.82 -4.15 -5.61
CA VAL A 132 17.75 -3.18 -5.41
C VAL A 132 17.45 -2.42 -6.71
N ASP A 133 18.46 -1.78 -7.28
CA ASP A 133 18.29 -0.88 -8.42
C ASP A 133 17.94 -1.62 -9.70
N GLN A 134 18.56 -2.79 -9.93
CA GLN A 134 18.45 -3.50 -11.20
C GLN A 134 17.37 -4.57 -11.24
N PHE A 135 16.82 -4.95 -10.09
CA PHE A 135 15.79 -5.99 -10.04
C PHE A 135 14.57 -5.51 -9.26
N ILE A 136 14.75 -5.21 -7.97
CA ILE A 136 13.62 -4.94 -7.07
C ILE A 136 12.80 -3.74 -7.53
N THR A 137 13.44 -2.63 -7.91
CA THR A 137 12.72 -1.40 -8.26
C THR A 137 12.36 -1.27 -9.73
N THR A 138 12.96 -2.07 -10.62
CA THR A 138 12.88 -1.84 -12.08
C THR A 138 12.59 -3.08 -12.94
N ALA A 139 12.61 -4.30 -12.39
CA ALA A 139 12.46 -5.51 -13.22
C ALA A 139 11.13 -5.60 -13.95
N GLU A 140 10.03 -5.20 -13.31
CA GLU A 140 8.72 -5.23 -13.97
C GLU A 140 8.67 -4.26 -15.15
N ALA A 141 9.16 -3.04 -14.98
CA ALA A 141 9.21 -2.05 -16.07
C ALA A 141 10.18 -2.43 -17.19
N LYS A 142 11.26 -3.16 -16.89
CA LYS A 142 12.26 -3.56 -17.90
C LYS A 142 11.89 -4.84 -18.64
N TRP A 143 11.29 -5.80 -17.94
CA TRP A 143 11.17 -7.19 -18.40
C TRP A 143 9.78 -7.80 -18.17
N GLY A 144 8.82 -7.05 -17.64
CA GLY A 144 7.52 -7.58 -17.21
C GLY A 144 7.62 -8.57 -16.04
N GLN A 145 8.80 -8.69 -15.42
CA GLN A 145 9.06 -9.68 -14.38
C GLN A 145 8.57 -9.17 -13.02
N ARG A 146 7.53 -9.84 -12.50
CA ARG A 146 6.93 -9.50 -11.20
C ARG A 146 7.58 -10.28 -10.07
N SER A 147 7.70 -9.65 -8.91
CA SER A 147 8.22 -10.25 -7.68
C SER A 147 7.33 -9.87 -6.51
N GLY A 148 7.10 -10.82 -5.60
CA GLY A 148 6.35 -10.60 -4.36
C GLY A 148 7.24 -10.47 -3.12
N ILE A 149 8.54 -10.22 -3.27
CA ILE A 149 9.49 -10.21 -2.16
C ILE A 149 9.16 -9.11 -1.13
N VAL A 150 9.28 -9.45 0.15
CA VAL A 150 9.22 -8.48 1.26
C VAL A 150 10.62 -8.21 1.78
N LEU A 151 10.96 -6.93 1.94
CA LEU A 151 12.21 -6.47 2.54
C LEU A 151 11.91 -5.93 3.93
N LEU A 152 12.38 -6.63 4.97
CA LEU A 152 12.27 -6.19 6.36
C LEU A 152 13.54 -5.41 6.72
N LEU A 153 13.42 -4.09 6.87
CA LEU A 153 14.54 -3.17 7.09
C LEU A 153 14.42 -2.50 8.46
N PRO A 154 15.08 -3.02 9.51
CA PRO A 154 15.02 -2.43 10.84
C PRO A 154 15.47 -0.97 10.86
N HIS A 155 14.56 -0.08 11.25
CA HIS A 155 14.71 1.37 11.13
C HIS A 155 14.31 2.07 12.43
N GLY A 156 15.00 3.17 12.74
CA GLY A 156 14.65 4.07 13.82
C GLY A 156 15.87 4.74 14.46
N HIS A 157 15.80 6.04 14.74
CA HIS A 157 16.86 6.78 15.43
C HIS A 157 16.78 6.56 16.94
N ASP A 158 17.46 5.53 17.45
CA ASP A 158 17.43 5.14 18.87
C ASP A 158 18.70 5.57 19.64
N GLY A 159 19.59 6.32 19.00
CA GLY A 159 20.86 6.77 19.59
C GLY A 159 22.02 5.76 19.46
N GLN A 160 21.84 4.70 18.68
CA GLN A 160 22.84 3.64 18.46
C GLN A 160 23.90 4.00 17.40
N GLY A 161 23.96 5.27 16.98
CA GLY A 161 24.92 5.75 15.99
C GLY A 161 24.46 5.61 14.53
N PRO A 162 25.35 5.96 13.59
CA PRO A 162 25.00 6.18 12.18
C PRO A 162 24.66 4.93 11.38
N ASP A 163 25.18 3.75 11.77
CA ASP A 163 25.01 2.48 11.04
C ASP A 163 23.97 1.56 11.69
N HIS A 164 23.19 2.08 12.64
CA HIS A 164 22.13 1.36 13.34
C HIS A 164 20.88 2.23 13.52
N SER A 165 20.61 3.13 12.56
CA SER A 165 19.53 4.12 12.67
C SER A 165 18.63 4.16 11.43
N SER A 166 19.18 4.14 10.22
CA SER A 166 18.45 4.48 9.01
C SER A 166 18.50 3.38 7.96
N ALA A 167 17.32 2.85 7.61
CA ALA A 167 17.14 2.06 6.39
C ALA A 167 17.22 2.91 5.10
N ARG A 168 17.48 4.22 5.24
CA ARG A 168 17.56 5.21 4.18
C ARG A 168 16.30 5.25 3.31
N PRO A 169 15.11 5.42 3.92
CA PRO A 169 13.84 5.43 3.19
C PRO A 169 13.82 6.48 2.07
N GLU A 170 14.59 7.57 2.18
CA GLU A 170 14.72 8.58 1.13
C GLU A 170 15.20 7.99 -0.21
N ARG A 171 16.04 6.95 -0.19
CA ARG A 171 16.55 6.30 -1.41
C ARG A 171 15.50 5.38 -2.04
N TRP A 172 14.75 4.66 -1.21
CA TRP A 172 13.61 3.86 -1.68
C TRP A 172 12.57 4.78 -2.30
N LEU A 173 12.18 5.84 -1.61
CA LEU A 173 11.18 6.79 -2.09
C LEU A 173 11.61 7.54 -3.35
N ALA A 174 12.90 7.82 -3.52
CA ALA A 174 13.42 8.40 -4.76
C ALA A 174 13.32 7.45 -5.98
N ALA A 175 13.22 6.13 -5.75
CA ALA A 175 13.06 5.13 -6.81
C ALA A 175 11.60 4.81 -7.15
N ALA A 176 10.63 5.42 -6.45
CA ALA A 176 9.20 5.20 -6.68
C ALA A 176 8.73 5.82 -8.00
N ASN A 177 7.92 5.10 -8.77
CA ASN A 177 7.33 5.59 -10.04
C ASN A 177 6.08 6.46 -9.81
N ASP A 178 6.21 7.51 -9.01
CA ASP A 178 5.07 8.32 -8.55
C ASP A 178 5.21 9.79 -8.98
N ASP A 179 4.12 10.38 -9.46
CA ASP A 179 4.05 11.80 -9.80
C ASP A 179 3.69 12.63 -8.56
N PRO A 180 4.58 13.52 -8.08
CA PRO A 180 4.29 14.35 -6.92
C PRO A 180 3.22 15.43 -7.18
N ASP A 181 2.96 15.77 -8.45
CA ASP A 181 2.17 16.95 -8.83
C ASP A 181 0.72 16.64 -9.16
N SER A 182 0.31 15.37 -9.19
CA SER A 182 -1.06 14.96 -9.45
C SER A 182 -1.52 13.81 -8.55
N THR A 183 -2.81 13.80 -8.19
CA THR A 183 -3.39 12.64 -7.50
C THR A 183 -3.77 11.53 -8.51
N PRO A 184 -3.76 10.25 -8.10
CA PRO A 184 -4.10 9.14 -9.00
C PRO A 184 -5.43 9.36 -9.74
N GLY A 185 -5.38 9.26 -11.07
CA GLY A 185 -6.54 9.48 -11.94
C GLY A 185 -6.78 10.95 -12.32
N ARG A 186 -5.93 11.89 -11.88
CA ARG A 186 -6.02 13.32 -12.21
C ARG A 186 -4.84 13.85 -13.02
N SER A 187 -3.83 13.04 -13.30
CA SER A 187 -2.76 13.45 -14.18
C SER A 187 -3.31 13.76 -15.59
N PRO A 188 -2.62 14.57 -16.41
CA PRO A 188 -2.99 14.78 -17.81
C PRO A 188 -3.13 13.46 -18.57
N ARG A 189 -2.21 12.51 -18.33
CA ARG A 189 -2.22 11.18 -18.92
C ARG A 189 -3.44 10.36 -18.50
N ASP A 190 -3.81 10.39 -17.22
CA ASP A 190 -5.01 9.69 -16.73
C ASP A 190 -6.29 10.29 -17.30
N SER A 191 -6.33 11.61 -17.46
CA SER A 191 -7.48 12.32 -18.03
C SER A 191 -7.66 11.97 -19.50
N GLU A 192 -6.56 11.92 -20.26
CA GLU A 192 -6.56 11.46 -21.65
C GLU A 192 -6.98 9.98 -21.74
N LEU A 193 -6.46 9.12 -20.87
CA LEU A 193 -6.84 7.71 -20.82
C LEU A 193 -8.33 7.53 -20.52
N ALA A 194 -8.88 8.30 -19.58
CA ALA A 194 -10.31 8.27 -19.27
C ALA A 194 -11.16 8.69 -20.47
N ALA A 195 -10.78 9.75 -21.18
CA ALA A 195 -11.47 10.20 -22.39
C ALA A 195 -11.39 9.16 -23.51
N ARG A 196 -10.18 8.65 -23.80
CA ARG A 196 -9.94 7.64 -24.85
C ARG A 196 -10.71 6.35 -24.60
N THR A 197 -10.73 5.87 -23.35
CA THR A 197 -11.50 4.67 -22.99
C THR A 197 -13.00 4.89 -23.12
N PHE A 198 -13.50 6.07 -22.75
CA PHE A 198 -14.91 6.42 -22.95
C PHE A 198 -15.30 6.41 -24.44
N HIS A 199 -14.50 7.07 -25.28
CA HIS A 199 -14.75 7.12 -26.73
C HIS A 199 -14.65 5.73 -27.40
N ALA A 200 -13.67 4.92 -27.01
CA ALA A 200 -13.53 3.55 -27.51
C ALA A 200 -14.74 2.67 -27.16
N LEU A 201 -15.33 2.85 -25.97
CA LEU A 201 -16.53 2.10 -25.57
C LEU A 201 -17.79 2.55 -26.34
N LEU A 202 -17.84 3.80 -26.79
CA LEU A 202 -18.90 4.34 -27.65
C LEU A 202 -18.76 3.93 -29.13
N GLY A 203 -17.58 3.48 -29.57
CA GLY A 203 -17.31 3.10 -30.95
C GLY A 203 -17.01 4.29 -31.88
N VAL A 204 -16.53 5.41 -31.34
CA VAL A 204 -16.08 6.58 -32.12
C VAL A 204 -14.64 6.34 -32.59
N ARG A 205 -14.36 6.46 -33.90
CA ARG A 205 -13.04 6.23 -34.51
C ARG A 205 -12.09 7.41 -34.25
N ASP A 206 -10.80 7.11 -34.02
CA ASP A 206 -9.74 8.13 -33.89
C ASP A 206 -9.55 8.97 -35.18
N ASP A 207 -9.98 8.44 -36.33
CA ASP A 207 -9.83 9.08 -37.66
C ASP A 207 -10.82 10.23 -37.92
N GLU A 208 -11.82 10.45 -37.05
CA GLU A 208 -12.70 11.64 -37.14
C GLU A 208 -12.08 12.91 -36.54
N GLY A 209 -10.79 12.88 -36.23
CA GLY A 209 -10.01 14.05 -35.83
C GLY A 209 -10.27 14.47 -34.38
N LEU A 210 -9.22 14.45 -33.58
CA LEU A 210 -9.09 15.31 -32.41
C LEU A 210 -8.87 16.77 -32.85
N ASP A 211 -9.64 17.25 -33.84
CA ASP A 211 -9.70 18.69 -34.11
C ASP A 211 -10.43 19.31 -32.92
N GLU A 212 -9.70 20.06 -32.10
CA GLU A 212 -10.24 20.80 -30.96
C GLU A 212 -11.37 21.78 -31.36
N ASP A 213 -11.55 22.00 -32.66
CA ASP A 213 -12.59 22.85 -33.28
C ASP A 213 -13.87 22.11 -33.72
N VAL A 214 -14.01 20.80 -33.49
CA VAL A 214 -15.26 20.07 -33.78
C VAL A 214 -16.28 20.29 -32.65
N ASN A 215 -17.11 21.32 -32.87
CA ASN A 215 -18.39 21.66 -32.25
C ASN A 215 -18.62 21.17 -30.78
N PRO A 216 -18.47 22.04 -29.76
CA PRO A 216 -18.66 21.69 -28.35
C PRO A 216 -20.07 21.14 -28.02
N GLU A 217 -21.07 21.36 -28.87
CA GLU A 217 -22.42 20.79 -28.70
C GLU A 217 -22.51 19.28 -28.95
N ARG A 218 -21.55 18.67 -29.67
CA ARG A 218 -21.50 17.19 -29.85
C ARG A 218 -20.88 16.45 -28.66
N LYS A 219 -20.07 17.13 -27.83
CA LYS A 219 -19.47 16.55 -26.60
C LYS A 219 -20.53 16.34 -25.50
N THR A 220 -21.58 17.16 -25.50
CA THR A 220 -22.69 17.11 -24.55
C THR A 220 -23.82 16.23 -25.09
N GLY A 221 -23.88 14.97 -24.66
CA GLY A 221 -25.02 14.09 -24.94
C GLY A 221 -24.68 12.64 -25.27
N MET A 222 -23.40 12.30 -25.45
CA MET A 222 -23.00 10.91 -25.63
C MET A 222 -23.02 10.17 -24.29
N SER A 223 -23.76 9.07 -24.24
CA SER A 223 -23.87 8.23 -23.05
C SER A 223 -23.55 6.78 -23.38
N LEU A 224 -22.73 6.16 -22.52
CA LEU A 224 -22.38 4.75 -22.59
C LEU A 224 -23.54 3.93 -22.02
N SER A 225 -24.13 3.05 -22.84
CA SER A 225 -25.11 2.08 -22.36
C SER A 225 -24.39 0.91 -21.68
N LEU A 226 -24.65 0.75 -20.39
CA LEU A 226 -24.11 -0.36 -19.60
C LEU A 226 -24.67 -1.72 -20.02
N GLU A 227 -25.90 -1.75 -20.52
CA GLU A 227 -26.48 -2.96 -21.14
C GLU A 227 -25.71 -3.37 -22.40
N ARG A 228 -25.40 -2.41 -23.29
CA ARG A 228 -24.58 -2.71 -24.48
C ARG A 228 -23.19 -3.21 -24.11
N LEU A 229 -22.57 -2.62 -23.08
CA LEU A 229 -21.28 -3.08 -22.59
C LEU A 229 -21.36 -4.53 -22.11
N LYS A 230 -22.38 -4.87 -21.33
CA LYS A 230 -22.65 -6.24 -20.89
C LYS A 230 -22.82 -7.20 -22.06
N THR A 231 -23.67 -6.87 -23.03
CA THR A 231 -23.87 -7.70 -24.23
C THR A 231 -22.56 -7.95 -24.98
N ARG A 232 -21.68 -6.94 -25.08
CA ARG A 232 -20.36 -7.10 -25.73
C ARG A 232 -19.44 -8.04 -24.95
N VAL A 233 -19.43 -7.96 -23.62
CA VAL A 233 -18.64 -8.86 -22.77
C VAL A 233 -19.17 -10.29 -22.87
N GLU A 234 -20.49 -10.48 -22.81
CA GLU A 234 -21.12 -11.80 -22.97
C GLU A 234 -20.85 -12.41 -24.35
N ALA A 235 -20.85 -11.60 -25.41
CA ALA A 235 -20.48 -12.05 -26.75
C ALA A 235 -19.01 -12.50 -26.81
N LEU A 236 -18.10 -11.75 -26.19
CA LEU A 236 -16.68 -12.11 -26.10
C LEU A 236 -16.44 -13.39 -25.27
N GLU A 237 -17.20 -13.59 -24.20
CA GLU A 237 -17.19 -14.83 -23.41
C GLU A 237 -17.72 -16.03 -24.22
N ALA A 238 -18.79 -15.83 -25.00
CA ALA A 238 -19.34 -16.85 -25.88
C ALA A 238 -18.34 -17.23 -26.98
N GLU A 239 -17.67 -16.25 -27.59
CA GLU A 239 -16.61 -16.46 -28.59
C GLU A 239 -15.43 -17.25 -27.99
N ALA A 240 -14.97 -16.86 -26.79
CA ALA A 240 -13.91 -17.57 -26.07
C ALA A 240 -14.28 -19.00 -25.66
N SER A 241 -15.57 -19.26 -25.45
CA SER A 241 -16.11 -20.58 -25.11
C SER A 241 -16.32 -21.46 -26.34
N ALA A 242 -16.84 -20.92 -27.45
CA ALA A 242 -16.94 -21.63 -28.73
C ALA A 242 -15.54 -22.02 -29.25
N ALA A 243 -14.57 -21.11 -29.10
CA ALA A 243 -13.17 -21.40 -29.35
C ALA A 243 -12.56 -22.40 -28.35
N ALA A 244 -13.29 -23.00 -27.40
CA ALA A 244 -12.81 -24.06 -26.50
C ALA A 244 -13.19 -25.46 -26.97
N GLU A 245 -14.35 -25.61 -27.60
CA GLU A 245 -14.98 -26.90 -27.89
C GLU A 245 -14.40 -27.57 -29.14
N ASP A 246 -13.80 -26.79 -30.04
CA ASP A 246 -13.13 -27.31 -31.25
C ASP A 246 -11.64 -27.63 -30.97
N GLY A 247 -11.25 -28.91 -30.89
CA GLY A 247 -9.85 -29.30 -31.07
C GLY A 247 -9.28 -30.36 -30.11
N GLY A 248 -9.47 -31.64 -30.48
CA GLY A 248 -8.46 -32.67 -30.28
C GLY A 248 -7.51 -32.70 -31.48
N GLY A 249 -6.19 -32.74 -31.26
CA GLY A 249 -5.20 -32.96 -32.34
C GLY A 249 -3.83 -32.31 -32.13
N ASP A 250 -2.88 -33.16 -31.72
CA ASP A 250 -1.41 -33.25 -31.92
C ASP A 250 -0.40 -32.08 -31.88
N GLU A 251 0.79 -32.50 -31.45
CA GLU A 251 1.98 -31.73 -31.08
C GLU A 251 2.94 -31.36 -32.25
N ASN A 252 3.85 -30.43 -31.93
CA ASN A 252 5.07 -30.00 -32.64
C ASN A 252 4.94 -28.93 -33.74
N ALA A 253 5.37 -27.70 -33.40
CA ALA A 253 6.40 -26.98 -34.15
C ALA A 253 6.92 -25.74 -33.38
N SER A 254 8.23 -25.55 -33.53
CA SER A 254 9.17 -24.58 -32.99
C SER A 254 8.91 -23.09 -33.28
N GLY A 255 9.33 -22.24 -32.33
CA GLY A 255 10.37 -21.23 -32.57
C GLY A 255 10.02 -19.94 -33.32
N GLU A 256 10.12 -18.83 -32.59
CA GLU A 256 10.52 -17.49 -33.05
C GLU A 256 9.62 -16.74 -34.05
N LYS A 257 8.74 -15.89 -33.48
CA LYS A 257 8.37 -14.52 -33.93
C LYS A 257 7.17 -13.99 -33.13
N LEU A 258 7.27 -13.98 -31.80
CA LEU A 258 6.18 -13.55 -30.91
C LEU A 258 6.68 -12.64 -29.78
N PHE A 259 7.66 -11.78 -30.09
CA PHE A 259 8.15 -10.76 -29.16
C PHE A 259 7.83 -9.32 -29.61
N ASP A 260 7.49 -9.10 -30.88
CA ASP A 260 7.23 -7.75 -31.41
C ASP A 260 5.75 -7.35 -31.50
N ASP A 261 4.81 -8.29 -31.59
CA ASP A 261 3.36 -7.98 -31.67
C ASP A 261 2.67 -7.86 -30.29
N LEU A 262 3.37 -8.16 -29.20
CA LEU A 262 2.85 -8.07 -27.83
C LEU A 262 2.93 -6.65 -27.23
N LYS A 263 3.61 -5.72 -27.90
CA LYS A 263 3.76 -4.33 -27.44
C LYS A 263 2.61 -3.41 -27.82
N SER A 264 1.71 -3.78 -28.75
CA SER A 264 0.65 -2.86 -29.21
C SER A 264 -0.75 -3.21 -28.72
N VAL A 265 -0.89 -4.03 -27.67
CA VAL A 265 -2.20 -4.47 -27.15
C VAL A 265 -2.39 -4.20 -25.65
N PHE A 266 -1.31 -4.04 -24.90
CA PHE A 266 -1.33 -3.76 -23.46
C PHE A 266 -0.23 -2.75 -23.15
N ASP A 267 -0.59 -1.46 -23.08
CA ASP A 267 0.26 -0.54 -22.34
C ASP A 267 0.23 -0.95 -20.85
N GLU A 268 1.41 -0.97 -20.27
CA GLU A 268 1.82 -1.63 -19.03
C GLU A 268 1.17 -1.14 -17.72
N GLU A 269 0.05 -0.41 -17.75
CA GLU A 269 -0.58 0.14 -16.55
C GLU A 269 -2.11 0.02 -16.61
N GLY A 270 -2.68 -0.97 -15.93
CA GLY A 270 -4.11 -0.90 -15.55
C GLY A 270 -5.14 -1.53 -16.50
N GLY A 271 -4.86 -2.68 -17.12
CA GLY A 271 -5.91 -3.63 -17.53
C GLY A 271 -7.09 -3.06 -18.33
N LEU A 272 -6.82 -2.24 -19.35
CA LEU A 272 -7.79 -1.77 -20.33
C LEU A 272 -7.44 -2.28 -21.72
N LEU A 273 -8.46 -2.71 -22.45
CA LEU A 273 -8.36 -3.21 -23.82
C LEU A 273 -7.98 -2.07 -24.76
N SER A 274 -6.86 -2.21 -25.48
CA SER A 274 -6.51 -1.28 -26.57
C SER A 274 -7.46 -1.46 -27.79
N HIS A 275 -7.63 -0.37 -28.55
CA HIS A 275 -8.51 -0.28 -29.73
C HIS A 275 -8.18 -1.31 -30.84
N LYS A 276 -6.92 -1.75 -30.96
CA LYS A 276 -6.49 -2.72 -32.00
C LYS A 276 -7.22 -4.07 -31.93
N MET A 277 -7.96 -4.34 -30.87
CA MET A 277 -8.60 -5.62 -30.62
C MET A 277 -10.12 -5.66 -30.89
N LEU A 278 -10.70 -4.58 -31.44
CA LEU A 278 -12.14 -4.49 -31.70
C LEU A 278 -12.50 -4.35 -33.19
N ASP A 279 -11.51 -4.30 -34.10
CA ASP A 279 -11.73 -4.00 -35.52
C ASP A 279 -11.13 -5.06 -36.48
N ASP A 280 -11.23 -6.35 -36.15
CA ASP A 280 -10.98 -7.44 -37.10
C ASP A 280 -12.29 -7.90 -37.78
N THR A 281 -13.06 -6.94 -38.27
CA THR A 281 -14.11 -7.20 -39.26
C THR A 281 -13.95 -6.22 -40.42
N GLU A 282 -13.08 -6.55 -41.39
CA GLU A 282 -13.51 -6.77 -42.79
C GLU A 282 -12.37 -7.01 -43.80
N THR A 283 -12.59 -8.03 -44.63
CA THR A 283 -12.14 -8.22 -46.03
C THR A 283 -10.71 -8.71 -46.35
N SER A 284 -10.59 -10.03 -46.49
CA SER A 284 -9.97 -10.61 -47.69
C SER A 284 -10.90 -11.67 -48.29
N SER A 285 -11.46 -11.37 -49.45
CA SER A 285 -12.17 -12.32 -50.28
C SER A 285 -11.18 -13.31 -50.91
N SER A 286 -11.21 -14.58 -50.48
CA SER A 286 -11.11 -15.76 -51.35
C SER A 286 -11.01 -17.05 -50.54
N GLY A 287 -11.85 -18.03 -50.89
CA GLY A 287 -11.65 -19.45 -50.57
C GLY A 287 -12.14 -19.89 -49.19
N GLY A 288 -13.23 -20.65 -49.15
CA GLY A 288 -13.75 -21.27 -47.94
C GLY A 288 -12.78 -22.30 -47.33
N SER A 289 -12.42 -22.07 -46.08
CA SER A 289 -12.06 -23.09 -45.09
C SER A 289 -12.20 -22.42 -43.72
N GLU A 290 -12.96 -22.99 -42.79
CA GLU A 290 -13.03 -22.52 -41.39
C GLU A 290 -11.61 -22.52 -40.79
N VAL A 291 -11.02 -21.33 -40.64
CA VAL A 291 -9.69 -21.19 -40.05
C VAL A 291 -9.82 -21.27 -38.53
N VAL A 292 -9.50 -22.43 -37.98
CA VAL A 292 -9.41 -22.65 -36.53
C VAL A 292 -8.30 -21.76 -35.95
N PRO A 293 -8.58 -20.88 -34.97
CA PRO A 293 -7.58 -20.00 -34.38
C PRO A 293 -6.47 -20.81 -33.68
N LYS A 294 -5.21 -20.36 -33.81
CA LYS A 294 -4.06 -21.06 -33.23
C LYS A 294 -4.20 -21.13 -31.70
N ARG A 295 -3.60 -22.15 -31.07
CA ARG A 295 -3.67 -22.39 -29.60
C ARG A 295 -3.28 -21.17 -28.74
N ASN A 296 -2.34 -20.34 -29.22
CA ASN A 296 -1.94 -19.10 -28.54
C ASN A 296 -3.03 -18.02 -28.61
N ASP A 297 -3.74 -17.91 -29.74
CA ASP A 297 -4.82 -16.95 -29.95
C ASP A 297 -6.03 -17.31 -29.08
N ARG A 298 -6.33 -18.59 -28.91
CA ARG A 298 -7.38 -19.10 -28.00
C ARG A 298 -7.11 -18.75 -26.53
N ARG A 299 -5.85 -18.88 -26.10
CA ARG A 299 -5.44 -18.51 -24.73
C ARG A 299 -5.50 -17.00 -24.52
N ALA A 300 -5.09 -16.23 -25.53
CA ALA A 300 -5.20 -14.77 -25.50
C ALA A 300 -6.66 -14.31 -25.43
N LEU A 301 -7.54 -14.88 -26.25
CA LEU A 301 -8.97 -14.58 -26.28
C LEU A 301 -9.64 -14.88 -24.93
N ARG A 302 -9.32 -16.01 -24.30
CA ARG A 302 -9.81 -16.35 -22.95
C ARG A 302 -9.34 -15.38 -21.87
N ARG A 303 -8.08 -14.95 -21.92
CA ARG A 303 -7.56 -13.93 -20.99
C ARG A 303 -8.26 -12.59 -21.20
N LYS A 304 -8.50 -12.22 -22.46
CA LYS A 304 -9.24 -11.01 -22.86
C LYS A 304 -10.67 -11.03 -22.33
N ALA A 305 -11.40 -12.13 -22.54
CA ALA A 305 -12.77 -12.30 -22.04
C ALA A 305 -12.85 -12.20 -20.52
N ARG A 306 -11.93 -12.87 -19.80
CA ARG A 306 -11.85 -12.78 -18.34
C ARG A 306 -11.58 -11.35 -17.85
N ALA A 307 -10.60 -10.66 -18.44
CA ALA A 307 -10.28 -9.28 -18.06
C ALA A 307 -11.46 -8.33 -18.35
N ALA A 308 -12.18 -8.53 -19.45
CA ALA A 308 -13.37 -7.76 -19.79
C ALA A 308 -14.51 -8.01 -18.79
N ARG A 309 -14.70 -9.25 -18.33
CA ARG A 309 -15.68 -9.60 -17.29
C ARG A 309 -15.34 -8.97 -15.95
N GLU A 310 -14.10 -9.07 -15.50
CA GLU A 310 -13.63 -8.43 -14.26
C GLU A 310 -13.82 -6.91 -14.31
N MET A 311 -13.54 -6.28 -15.46
CA MET A 311 -13.79 -4.86 -15.67
C MET A 311 -15.30 -4.54 -15.62
N LEU A 312 -16.15 -5.35 -16.23
CA LEU A 312 -17.61 -5.15 -16.19
C LEU A 312 -18.15 -5.25 -14.77
N ASP A 313 -17.69 -6.24 -14.00
CA ASP A 313 -18.10 -6.42 -12.60
C ASP A 313 -17.68 -5.23 -11.74
N ASP A 314 -16.48 -4.67 -11.96
CA ASP A 314 -15.98 -3.46 -11.31
C ASP A 314 -16.84 -2.22 -11.68
N VAL A 315 -17.13 -2.03 -12.97
CA VAL A 315 -18.03 -0.97 -13.47
C VAL A 315 -19.41 -1.08 -12.82
N PHE A 316 -20.00 -2.26 -12.77
CA PHE A 316 -21.32 -2.50 -12.15
C PHE A 316 -21.30 -2.35 -10.63
N SER A 317 -20.20 -2.70 -9.98
CA SER A 317 -20.03 -2.43 -8.56
C SER A 317 -19.98 -0.92 -8.27
N PHE A 318 -19.41 -0.12 -9.18
CA PHE A 318 -19.28 1.32 -9.00
C PHE A 318 -20.56 2.10 -9.33
N PHE A 319 -21.19 1.82 -10.48
CA PHE A 319 -22.39 2.54 -10.92
C PHE A 319 -23.71 1.90 -10.48
N GLY A 320 -23.67 0.68 -9.93
CA GLY A 320 -24.86 -0.15 -9.69
C GLY A 320 -25.32 -0.88 -10.96
N ARG A 321 -26.02 -2.00 -10.81
CA ARG A 321 -26.43 -2.84 -11.95
C ARG A 321 -27.57 -2.24 -12.79
N ASP A 322 -28.31 -1.27 -12.22
CA ASP A 322 -29.51 -0.68 -12.83
C ASP A 322 -29.24 0.67 -13.51
N SER A 323 -27.99 1.15 -13.51
CA SER A 323 -27.64 2.39 -14.21
C SER A 323 -27.67 2.15 -15.72
N GLY A 324 -28.72 2.62 -16.40
CA GLY A 324 -28.87 2.39 -17.84
C GLY A 324 -27.80 3.07 -18.69
N PHE A 325 -27.34 4.26 -18.29
CA PHE A 325 -26.46 5.13 -19.07
C PHE A 325 -25.43 5.85 -18.20
N VAL A 326 -24.20 6.00 -18.71
CA VAL A 326 -23.07 6.67 -18.05
C VAL A 326 -22.52 7.75 -18.98
N ASP A 327 -22.38 8.98 -18.49
CA ASP A 327 -21.75 10.08 -19.23
C ASP A 327 -20.21 10.11 -19.04
N SER A 328 -19.54 10.99 -19.79
CA SER A 328 -18.07 11.12 -19.77
C SER A 328 -17.53 11.50 -18.38
N ASP A 329 -18.22 12.37 -17.65
CA ASP A 329 -17.79 12.82 -16.31
C ASP A 329 -17.92 11.70 -15.26
N ALA A 330 -19.00 10.93 -15.35
CA ALA A 330 -19.26 9.75 -14.55
C ALA A 330 -18.21 8.67 -14.85
N TRP A 331 -17.86 8.45 -16.13
CA TRP A 331 -16.78 7.56 -16.52
C TRP A 331 -15.42 8.02 -15.98
N ALA A 332 -15.11 9.32 -16.06
CA ALA A 332 -13.89 9.87 -15.49
C ALA A 332 -13.84 9.71 -13.96
N ARG A 333 -14.98 9.79 -13.25
CA ARG A 333 -15.06 9.46 -11.81
C ARG A 333 -14.74 7.98 -11.55
N TYR A 334 -15.25 7.07 -12.36
CA TYR A 334 -14.94 5.65 -12.27
C TYR A 334 -13.44 5.38 -12.52
N MET A 335 -12.87 5.98 -13.57
CA MET A 335 -11.44 5.84 -13.89
C MET A 335 -10.54 6.35 -12.75
N ARG A 336 -10.92 7.48 -12.12
CA ARG A 336 -10.26 7.95 -10.89
C ARG A 336 -10.36 6.97 -9.74
N HIS A 337 -11.56 6.43 -9.49
CA HIS A 337 -11.76 5.42 -8.46
C HIS A 337 -10.88 4.20 -8.70
N ARG A 338 -10.82 3.71 -9.95
CA ARG A 338 -10.00 2.58 -10.35
C ARG A 338 -8.50 2.87 -10.16
N ALA A 339 -8.01 4.04 -10.58
CA ALA A 339 -6.62 4.44 -10.38
C ALA A 339 -6.21 4.41 -8.89
N ILE A 340 -7.10 4.86 -8.00
CA ILE A 340 -6.88 4.83 -6.55
C ILE A 340 -6.93 3.40 -6.01
N SER A 341 -7.95 2.61 -6.39
CA SER A 341 -8.15 1.23 -5.91
C SER A 341 -7.05 0.27 -6.38
N HIS A 342 -6.42 0.55 -7.53
CA HIS A 342 -5.34 -0.25 -8.11
C HIS A 342 -3.95 0.38 -7.96
N ALA A 343 -3.79 1.41 -7.12
CA ALA A 343 -2.51 2.11 -6.97
C ALA A 343 -1.35 1.15 -6.63
N ASP A 344 -1.55 0.21 -5.70
CA ASP A 344 -0.53 -0.80 -5.36
C ASP A 344 -0.15 -1.66 -6.58
N ALA A 345 -1.09 -1.97 -7.48
CA ALA A 345 -0.83 -2.75 -8.70
C ALA A 345 -0.09 -1.97 -9.80
N SER A 346 -0.17 -0.64 -9.81
CA SER A 346 0.55 0.22 -10.76
C SER A 346 1.93 0.66 -10.24
N ALA A 347 2.14 0.61 -8.92
CA ALA A 347 3.42 0.91 -8.29
C ALA A 347 4.54 -0.03 -8.76
N ASN A 348 5.78 0.42 -8.85
CA ASN A 348 6.91 -0.48 -9.06
C ASN A 348 7.27 -1.31 -7.80
N PHE A 349 6.98 -0.79 -6.62
CA PHE A 349 7.03 -1.49 -5.32
C PHE A 349 6.17 -0.75 -4.30
N VAL A 350 6.05 -1.28 -3.08
CA VAL A 350 5.29 -0.66 -1.98
C VAL A 350 6.24 -0.32 -0.84
N VAL A 351 6.09 0.83 -0.19
CA VAL A 351 6.83 1.22 1.02
C VAL A 351 5.86 1.45 2.17
N VAL A 352 6.05 0.70 3.26
CA VAL A 352 5.25 0.82 4.49
C VAL A 352 6.14 1.00 5.72
N SER A 353 5.63 1.73 6.70
CA SER A 353 6.26 1.98 7.99
C SER A 353 5.22 1.74 9.09
N PRO A 354 4.87 0.46 9.35
CA PRO A 354 3.83 0.12 10.31
C PRO A 354 4.18 0.64 11.72
N SER A 355 3.19 1.12 12.45
CA SER A 355 3.37 1.58 13.84
C SER A 355 2.70 0.71 14.90
N THR A 356 1.95 -0.33 14.48
CA THR A 356 1.28 -1.28 15.38
C THR A 356 1.48 -2.73 14.93
N PRO A 357 1.41 -3.70 15.86
CA PRO A 357 1.49 -5.12 15.51
C PRO A 357 0.42 -5.58 14.51
N ALA A 358 -0.83 -5.11 14.65
CA ALA A 358 -1.89 -5.44 13.70
C ALA A 358 -1.61 -4.90 12.28
N GLN A 359 -1.04 -3.70 12.16
CA GLN A 359 -0.65 -3.14 10.87
C GLN A 359 0.41 -4.00 10.18
N TYR A 360 1.39 -4.49 10.95
CA TYR A 360 2.42 -5.38 10.42
C TYR A 360 1.83 -6.73 9.96
N PHE A 361 0.98 -7.35 10.78
CA PHE A 361 0.24 -8.56 10.42
C PHE A 361 -0.52 -8.40 9.10
N HIS A 362 -1.27 -7.30 8.96
CA HIS A 362 -2.05 -7.05 7.74
C HIS A 362 -1.19 -6.74 6.54
N ALA A 363 -0.05 -6.06 6.70
CA ALA A 363 0.88 -5.80 5.60
C ALA A 363 1.45 -7.11 5.03
N LEU A 364 1.88 -8.03 5.89
CA LEU A 364 2.41 -9.34 5.48
C LEU A 364 1.35 -10.19 4.77
N ARG A 365 0.13 -10.24 5.32
CA ARG A 365 -0.98 -10.97 4.70
C ARG A 365 -1.45 -10.33 3.40
N ARG A 366 -1.50 -8.99 3.34
CA ARG A 366 -1.80 -8.25 2.10
C ARG A 366 -0.84 -8.65 1.00
N GLN A 367 0.45 -8.74 1.30
CA GLN A 367 1.46 -9.13 0.32
C GLN A 367 1.22 -10.55 -0.24
N ALA A 368 0.94 -11.51 0.64
CA ALA A 368 0.73 -12.90 0.25
C ALA A 368 -0.58 -13.09 -0.55
N LEU A 369 -1.63 -12.37 -0.16
CA LEU A 369 -2.99 -12.54 -0.69
C LEU A 369 -3.35 -11.55 -1.79
N ALA A 370 -2.48 -10.60 -2.13
CA ALA A 370 -2.74 -9.64 -3.19
C ALA A 370 -2.89 -10.35 -4.55
N PRO A 371 -3.83 -9.91 -5.40
CA PRO A 371 -3.97 -10.42 -6.76
C PRO A 371 -2.83 -9.98 -7.68
N HIS A 372 -2.02 -9.01 -7.24
CA HIS A 372 -0.82 -8.53 -7.92
C HIS A 372 0.44 -8.86 -7.11
N ARG A 373 1.59 -8.80 -7.79
CA ARG A 373 2.91 -9.11 -7.24
C ARG A 373 3.80 -7.90 -7.38
N LYS A 374 4.04 -7.21 -6.27
CA LYS A 374 4.97 -6.07 -6.19
C LYS A 374 5.89 -6.26 -5.01
N PRO A 375 7.19 -5.93 -5.11
CA PRO A 375 8.05 -5.92 -3.93
C PRO A 375 7.50 -4.99 -2.85
N MET A 376 7.68 -5.34 -1.59
CA MET A 376 7.25 -4.51 -0.47
C MET A 376 8.43 -4.24 0.49
N VAL A 377 8.79 -2.97 0.64
CA VAL A 377 9.75 -2.46 1.61
C VAL A 377 9.01 -2.14 2.91
N VAL A 378 9.41 -2.80 3.99
CA VAL A 378 8.89 -2.55 5.33
C VAL A 378 9.99 -1.91 6.16
N LEU A 379 9.76 -0.68 6.62
CA LEU A 379 10.58 -0.06 7.67
C LEU A 379 10.24 -0.74 9.00
N ALA A 380 10.89 -1.87 9.24
CA ALA A 380 10.64 -2.72 10.39
C ALA A 380 11.11 -2.03 11.68
N PRO A 381 10.43 -2.24 12.82
CA PRO A 381 10.81 -1.56 14.05
C PRO A 381 11.98 -2.22 14.76
N LYS A 382 12.61 -1.43 15.63
CA LYS A 382 13.55 -1.90 16.66
C LYS A 382 12.97 -1.63 18.04
N TYR A 383 12.81 -0.34 18.37
CA TYR A 383 12.23 0.12 19.62
C TYR A 383 10.80 -0.40 19.87
N LEU A 384 9.96 -0.44 18.83
CA LEU A 384 8.55 -0.83 19.00
C LEU A 384 8.35 -2.31 19.32
N LEU A 385 9.35 -3.17 19.07
CA LEU A 385 9.27 -4.60 19.36
C LEU A 385 8.96 -4.89 20.84
N HIS A 386 9.45 -4.03 21.74
CA HIS A 386 9.34 -4.20 23.19
C HIS A 386 8.68 -2.98 23.88
N HIS A 387 8.16 -2.02 23.09
CA HIS A 387 7.52 -0.84 23.64
C HIS A 387 6.11 -1.19 24.13
N ARG A 388 5.88 -1.26 25.44
CA ARG A 388 4.60 -1.74 26.02
C ARG A 388 3.33 -1.11 25.43
N PRO A 389 3.25 0.21 25.17
CA PRO A 389 2.09 0.80 24.49
C PRO A 389 1.88 0.33 23.04
N CYS A 390 2.91 -0.20 22.39
CA CYS A 390 2.85 -0.79 21.06
C CYS A 390 2.34 -2.24 21.13
N SER A 391 1.04 -2.38 21.36
CA SER A 391 0.32 -3.66 21.30
C SER A 391 -1.00 -3.46 20.56
N SER A 392 -1.56 -4.54 20.00
CA SER A 392 -2.86 -4.50 19.33
C SER A 392 -3.85 -5.47 19.99
N PRO A 393 -5.12 -5.09 20.16
CA PRO A 393 -6.15 -6.02 20.64
C PRO A 393 -6.40 -7.13 19.61
N LEU A 394 -6.80 -8.33 20.07
CA LEU A 394 -7.03 -9.48 19.19
C LEU A 394 -8.09 -9.21 18.10
N GLY A 395 -9.07 -8.35 18.39
CA GLY A 395 -10.11 -7.93 17.43
C GLY A 395 -9.56 -7.18 16.20
N ASP A 396 -8.34 -6.65 16.27
CA ASP A 396 -7.69 -6.01 15.13
C ASP A 396 -7.05 -7.01 14.15
N PHE A 397 -7.09 -8.31 14.47
CA PHE A 397 -6.60 -9.40 13.60
C PHE A 397 -7.74 -10.23 12.98
N GLY A 398 -8.98 -10.03 13.44
CA GLY A 398 -10.16 -10.82 13.03
C GLY A 398 -10.76 -10.41 11.67
N PRO A 399 -11.81 -11.10 11.21
CA PRO A 399 -12.48 -10.82 9.94
C PRO A 399 -12.90 -9.34 9.79
N GLY A 400 -12.75 -8.79 8.58
CA GLY A 400 -13.08 -7.39 8.28
C GLY A 400 -12.07 -6.34 8.80
N SER A 401 -11.05 -6.76 9.55
CA SER A 401 -9.85 -5.93 9.79
C SER A 401 -8.95 -5.92 8.55
N ARG A 402 -8.13 -4.87 8.42
CA ARG A 402 -7.24 -4.67 7.25
C ARG A 402 -6.14 -3.69 7.58
N PHE A 403 -5.11 -3.69 6.73
CA PHE A 403 -4.08 -2.66 6.71
C PHE A 403 -4.69 -1.29 6.41
N ARG A 404 -4.20 -0.25 7.10
CA ARG A 404 -4.63 1.14 6.94
C ARG A 404 -3.45 1.98 6.52
N ALA A 405 -3.53 2.62 5.36
CA ALA A 405 -2.47 3.51 4.88
C ALA A 405 -2.29 4.77 5.74
N VAL A 406 -3.35 5.23 6.40
CA VAL A 406 -3.36 6.42 7.28
C VAL A 406 -4.20 6.13 8.53
N ILE A 407 -3.69 6.47 9.71
CA ILE A 407 -4.36 6.33 11.01
C ILE A 407 -4.30 7.67 11.75
N ALA A 408 -5.43 8.36 11.89
CA ALA A 408 -5.56 9.54 12.75
C ALA A 408 -6.01 9.19 14.18
N ASP A 409 -5.94 10.14 15.11
CA ASP A 409 -6.55 9.99 16.44
C ASP A 409 -8.01 9.50 16.33
N GLY A 410 -8.31 8.41 17.05
CA GLY A 410 -9.65 7.80 17.09
C GLY A 410 -10.06 7.03 15.84
N ASP A 411 -9.18 6.86 14.84
CA ASP A 411 -9.41 5.89 13.77
C ASP A 411 -9.31 4.45 14.34
N ARG A 412 -10.05 3.51 13.75
CA ARG A 412 -9.80 2.08 13.99
C ARG A 412 -8.34 1.77 13.66
N GLY A 413 -7.66 1.00 14.52
CA GLY A 413 -6.22 0.77 14.44
C GLY A 413 -5.40 1.78 15.27
N ASP A 414 -6.03 2.78 15.88
CA ASP A 414 -5.39 3.61 16.90
C ASP A 414 -5.33 2.90 18.25
N ASN A 415 -4.19 2.25 18.50
CA ASN A 415 -3.92 1.46 19.69
C ASN A 415 -3.78 2.27 20.99
N LEU A 416 -3.66 3.60 20.94
CA LEU A 416 -3.51 4.44 22.14
C LEU A 416 -4.78 5.20 22.52
N TRP A 417 -5.85 5.05 21.74
CA TRP A 417 -7.12 5.76 21.94
C TRP A 417 -8.13 4.98 22.79
N HIS A 418 -7.99 3.66 22.88
CA HIS A 418 -8.94 2.80 23.59
C HIS A 418 -8.39 2.37 24.95
N ASP A 419 -9.23 2.39 25.99
CA ASP A 419 -8.93 1.86 27.33
C ASP A 419 -8.81 0.32 27.41
N GLY A 420 -8.80 -0.33 26.24
CA GLY A 420 -8.78 -1.78 26.07
C GLY A 420 -10.17 -2.44 25.99
N SER A 421 -11.28 -1.69 26.10
CA SER A 421 -12.64 -2.23 26.03
C SER A 421 -13.24 -2.33 24.62
N GLY A 422 -12.51 -1.89 23.59
CA GLY A 422 -12.95 -1.93 22.18
C GLY A 422 -13.93 -0.81 21.81
N ASN A 423 -14.51 -0.12 22.80
CA ASN A 423 -15.19 1.17 22.65
C ASN A 423 -14.31 2.21 23.37
N GLY A 424 -14.00 3.35 22.74
CA GLY A 424 -13.35 4.44 23.48
C GLY A 424 -14.20 4.82 24.70
N SER A 425 -13.59 5.32 25.78
CA SER A 425 -14.39 5.81 26.90
C SER A 425 -15.31 6.95 26.41
N VAL A 426 -16.43 7.20 27.09
CA VAL A 426 -17.33 8.32 26.75
C VAL A 426 -16.58 9.66 26.78
N GLU A 427 -15.57 9.76 27.63
CA GLU A 427 -14.65 10.91 27.75
C GLU A 427 -13.73 11.03 26.51
N ASP A 428 -13.19 9.93 26.01
CA ASP A 428 -12.39 9.93 24.77
C ASP A 428 -13.25 10.34 23.56
N LEU A 429 -14.48 9.80 23.45
CA LEU A 429 -15.40 10.15 22.36
C LEU A 429 -15.77 11.64 22.37
N THR A 430 -16.03 12.21 23.55
CA THR A 430 -16.33 13.65 23.70
C THR A 430 -15.10 14.52 23.43
N GLN A 431 -13.90 14.12 23.84
CA GLN A 431 -12.65 14.84 23.54
C GLN A 431 -12.35 14.88 22.03
N HIS A 432 -12.63 13.81 21.32
CA HIS A 432 -12.47 13.75 19.87
C HIS A 432 -13.48 14.62 19.12
N GLU A 433 -14.74 14.61 19.55
CA GLU A 433 -15.71 15.57 19.04
C GLU A 433 -15.26 17.00 19.29
N ARG A 434 -14.61 17.29 20.43
CA ARG A 434 -14.02 18.62 20.70
C ARG A 434 -12.85 18.95 19.78
N LEU A 435 -11.87 18.06 19.58
CA LEU A 435 -10.80 18.26 18.60
C LEU A 435 -11.33 18.59 17.19
N ARG A 436 -12.44 17.93 16.80
CA ARG A 436 -13.10 18.15 15.50
C ARG A 436 -14.00 19.39 15.46
N ARG A 437 -14.73 19.70 16.54
CA ARG A 437 -15.75 20.77 16.62
C ARG A 437 -15.22 22.10 17.17
N GLU A 438 -14.40 22.06 18.23
CA GLU A 438 -13.80 23.23 18.89
C GLU A 438 -12.53 23.71 18.17
N GLY A 439 -11.92 22.83 17.36
CA GLY A 439 -10.93 23.15 16.36
C GLY A 439 -9.48 22.96 16.81
N ALA A 440 -8.87 21.85 16.39
CA ALA A 440 -7.43 21.65 16.52
C ALA A 440 -6.66 22.87 15.97
N LYS A 441 -5.71 23.40 16.75
CA LYS A 441 -4.82 24.48 16.30
C LYS A 441 -3.71 23.97 15.39
N ARG A 442 -3.34 22.70 15.53
CA ARG A 442 -2.29 22.04 14.75
C ARG A 442 -2.62 20.59 14.47
N VAL A 443 -2.25 20.14 13.27
CA VAL A 443 -2.30 18.75 12.83
C VAL A 443 -0.87 18.31 12.51
N ILE A 444 -0.38 17.32 13.24
CA ILE A 444 0.96 16.76 13.04
C ILE A 444 0.83 15.41 12.33
N VAL A 445 1.38 15.33 11.13
CA VAL A 445 1.56 14.08 10.39
C VAL A 445 2.95 13.53 10.68
N CYS A 446 3.04 12.26 11.03
CA CYS A 446 4.30 11.56 11.29
C CYS A 446 4.21 10.10 10.81
N THR A 447 5.29 9.35 10.92
CA THR A 447 5.29 7.92 10.59
C THR A 447 6.11 7.12 11.62
N GLY A 448 5.83 5.82 11.71
CA GLY A 448 6.58 4.88 12.54
C GLY A 448 6.58 5.24 14.03
N LYS A 449 7.73 5.02 14.68
CA LYS A 449 7.85 5.09 16.14
C LYS A 449 7.74 6.50 16.74
N LEU A 450 7.97 7.55 15.94
CA LEU A 450 7.93 8.94 16.43
C LEU A 450 6.55 9.29 17.02
N PHE A 451 5.48 8.69 16.48
CA PHE A 451 4.13 8.81 17.01
C PHE A 451 4.05 8.62 18.53
N TYR A 452 4.71 7.60 19.07
CA TYR A 452 4.64 7.29 20.51
C TYR A 452 5.28 8.37 21.37
N ALA A 453 6.37 8.97 20.90
CA ALA A 453 7.02 10.09 21.59
C ALA A 453 6.15 11.36 21.56
N LEU A 454 5.56 11.67 20.40
CA LEU A 454 4.65 12.80 20.23
C LEU A 454 3.37 12.63 21.07
N HIS A 455 2.75 11.45 21.04
CA HIS A 455 1.55 11.14 21.81
C HIS A 455 1.81 11.30 23.32
N ARG A 456 2.89 10.71 23.84
CA ARG A 456 3.27 10.84 25.24
C ARG A 456 3.50 12.29 25.64
N ALA A 457 4.25 13.04 24.84
CA ALA A 457 4.56 14.44 25.13
C ALA A 457 3.33 15.35 25.01
N ARG A 458 2.44 15.11 24.05
CA ARG A 458 1.16 15.81 23.90
C ARG A 458 0.31 15.65 25.17
N LYS A 459 0.17 14.42 25.66
CA LYS A 459 -0.58 14.10 26.88
C LYS A 459 0.03 14.75 28.12
N GLN A 460 1.35 14.66 28.28
CA GLN A 460 2.07 15.30 29.40
C GLN A 460 1.94 16.83 29.43
N ARG A 461 1.70 17.46 28.28
CA ARG A 461 1.51 18.91 28.16
C ARG A 461 0.04 19.33 28.18
N GLY A 462 -0.91 18.39 28.30
CA GLY A 462 -2.34 18.69 28.25
C GLY A 462 -2.81 19.28 26.92
N ARG A 463 -2.13 18.96 25.80
CA ARG A 463 -2.42 19.54 24.47
C ARG A 463 -3.29 18.62 23.58
N GLU A 464 -3.99 17.67 24.19
CA GLU A 464 -4.81 16.69 23.48
C GLU A 464 -6.03 17.32 22.80
N THR A 465 -6.48 18.51 23.22
CA THR A 465 -7.57 19.26 22.55
C THR A 465 -7.08 20.24 21.49
N GLU A 466 -5.78 20.52 21.43
CA GLU A 466 -5.20 21.52 20.52
C GLU A 466 -4.41 20.90 19.36
N VAL A 467 -3.87 19.70 19.56
CA VAL A 467 -2.96 19.04 18.62
C VAL A 467 -3.52 17.68 18.21
N ALA A 468 -3.84 17.54 16.92
CA ALA A 468 -4.17 16.26 16.32
C ALA A 468 -2.91 15.53 15.82
N LEU A 469 -2.89 14.21 15.93
CA LEU A 469 -1.85 13.34 15.39
C LEU A 469 -2.41 12.47 14.27
N ILE A 470 -1.65 12.37 13.19
CA ILE A 470 -1.91 11.49 12.05
C ILE A 470 -0.65 10.66 11.78
N ARG A 471 -0.83 9.35 11.65
CA ARG A 471 0.20 8.42 11.20
C ARG A 471 0.03 8.11 9.73
N LEU A 472 1.12 8.25 8.98
CA LEU A 472 1.24 7.77 7.61
C LEU A 472 1.94 6.41 7.63
N GLU A 473 1.16 5.33 7.44
CA GLU A 473 1.62 3.94 7.56
C GLU A 473 2.10 3.37 6.22
N GLN A 474 1.54 3.86 5.11
CA GLN A 474 2.02 3.61 3.76
C GLN A 474 2.55 4.91 3.17
N LEU A 475 3.80 4.86 2.73
CA LEU A 475 4.50 6.00 2.15
C LEU A 475 4.41 5.97 0.61
N PHE A 476 4.46 4.78 0.02
CA PHE A 476 4.35 4.58 -1.42
C PHE A 476 3.58 3.30 -1.74
N PRO A 477 2.62 3.29 -2.69
CA PRO A 477 1.93 4.45 -3.29
C PRO A 477 1.41 5.45 -2.27
N PHE A 478 1.56 6.74 -2.56
CA PHE A 478 1.21 7.77 -1.60
C PHE A 478 -0.32 7.86 -1.42
N PRO A 479 -0.84 7.76 -0.18
CA PRO A 479 -2.28 7.61 0.05
C PRO A 479 -3.02 8.96 0.10
N HIS A 480 -2.96 9.72 -0.99
CA HIS A 480 -3.50 11.08 -1.15
C HIS A 480 -4.92 11.22 -0.58
N GLU A 481 -5.86 10.39 -1.04
CA GLU A 481 -7.26 10.49 -0.65
C GLU A 481 -7.52 10.05 0.80
N ALA A 482 -6.78 9.04 1.28
CA ALA A 482 -6.91 8.61 2.66
C ALA A 482 -6.44 9.71 3.62
N LEU A 483 -5.31 10.37 3.29
CA LEU A 483 -4.77 11.49 4.05
C LEU A 483 -5.70 12.71 4.01
N ALA A 484 -6.13 13.13 2.82
CA ALA A 484 -7.03 14.26 2.63
C ALA A 484 -8.33 14.10 3.45
N ARG A 485 -8.92 12.88 3.46
CA ARG A 485 -10.10 12.56 4.28
C ARG A 485 -9.88 12.72 5.78
N ARG A 486 -8.65 12.58 6.29
CA ARG A 486 -8.34 12.83 7.72
C ARG A 486 -8.08 14.31 7.95
N LEU A 487 -7.36 14.97 7.05
CA LEU A 487 -7.07 16.41 7.15
C LEU A 487 -8.35 17.25 7.14
N ALA A 488 -9.34 16.88 6.33
CA ALA A 488 -10.64 17.55 6.24
C ALA A 488 -11.48 17.49 7.53
N ARG A 489 -11.07 16.71 8.54
CA ARG A 489 -11.74 16.64 9.85
C ARG A 489 -11.39 17.80 10.78
N TYR A 490 -10.37 18.58 10.43
CA TYR A 490 -9.82 19.65 11.26
C TYR A 490 -9.95 20.99 10.54
N PRO A 491 -9.98 22.12 11.29
CA PRO A 491 -10.12 23.45 10.69
C PRO A 491 -9.05 23.76 9.63
N GLU A 492 -9.42 24.55 8.62
CA GLU A 492 -8.52 24.97 7.54
C GLU A 492 -7.34 25.81 8.07
N ASN A 493 -7.58 26.63 9.09
CA ASN A 493 -6.56 27.47 9.73
C ASN A 493 -5.64 26.70 10.70
N ALA A 494 -5.85 25.41 10.90
CA ALA A 494 -4.99 24.60 11.74
C ALA A 494 -3.62 24.39 11.05
N GLU A 495 -2.54 24.69 11.75
CA GLU A 495 -1.18 24.52 11.22
C GLU A 495 -0.93 23.06 10.84
N LEU A 496 -0.46 22.79 9.62
CA LEU A 496 -0.11 21.46 9.16
C LEU A 496 1.40 21.23 9.29
N VAL A 497 1.79 20.21 10.07
CA VAL A 497 3.20 19.90 10.35
C VAL A 497 3.52 18.47 9.91
N TRP A 498 4.63 18.29 9.21
CA TRP A 498 5.31 17.00 9.06
C TRP A 498 6.39 16.87 10.12
N ALA A 499 6.26 15.87 11.00
CA ALA A 499 7.26 15.57 12.00
C ALA A 499 7.99 14.26 11.65
N GLN A 500 9.33 14.30 11.62
CA GLN A 500 10.15 13.12 11.36
C GLN A 500 11.44 13.14 12.18
N GLU A 501 11.95 11.97 12.55
CA GLU A 501 13.18 11.88 13.32
C GLU A 501 14.43 11.95 12.43
N GLU A 502 14.33 11.63 11.15
CA GLU A 502 15.44 11.64 10.21
C GLU A 502 15.90 13.08 9.91
N PRO A 503 17.20 13.29 9.61
CA PRO A 503 17.71 14.57 9.07
C PRO A 503 16.87 15.09 7.89
N LYS A 504 16.74 16.41 7.74
CA LYS A 504 15.90 17.04 6.69
C LYS A 504 16.21 16.60 5.25
N ASN A 505 17.47 16.26 4.96
CA ASN A 505 17.91 15.73 3.66
C ASN A 505 17.79 14.20 3.54
N MET A 506 17.21 13.54 4.55
CA MET A 506 16.96 12.11 4.62
C MET A 506 15.51 11.87 5.04
N GLY A 507 15.12 10.60 5.22
CA GLY A 507 13.77 10.28 5.65
C GLY A 507 12.77 10.54 4.54
N PHE A 508 11.70 11.24 4.89
CA PHE A 508 10.49 11.27 4.08
C PHE A 508 10.22 12.65 3.49
N TRP A 509 10.77 13.71 4.08
CA TRP A 509 10.40 15.10 3.80
C TRP A 509 10.40 15.46 2.31
N ALA A 510 11.49 15.19 1.59
CA ALA A 510 11.61 15.55 0.17
C ALA A 510 10.56 14.84 -0.71
N PHE A 511 10.14 13.63 -0.31
CA PHE A 511 9.11 12.87 -1.03
C PHE A 511 7.70 13.29 -0.62
N VAL A 512 7.46 13.47 0.67
CA VAL A 512 6.13 13.71 1.25
C VAL A 512 5.66 15.14 1.01
N GLN A 513 6.55 16.13 1.09
CA GLN A 513 6.18 17.54 0.98
C GLN A 513 5.29 17.83 -0.25
N PRO A 514 5.75 17.58 -1.49
CA PRO A 514 4.96 17.96 -2.66
C PRO A 514 3.66 17.15 -2.76
N ARG A 515 3.65 15.88 -2.32
CA ARG A 515 2.46 15.01 -2.34
C ARG A 515 1.39 15.42 -1.34
N VAL A 516 1.80 15.89 -0.14
CA VAL A 516 0.84 16.45 0.81
C VAL A 516 0.28 17.76 0.30
N GLU A 517 1.13 18.64 -0.27
CA GLU A 517 0.68 19.88 -0.88
C GLU A 517 -0.31 19.62 -2.03
N THR A 518 -0.05 18.63 -2.87
CA THR A 518 -0.96 18.15 -3.92
C THR A 518 -2.27 17.60 -3.34
N ALA A 519 -2.22 16.75 -2.30
CA ALA A 519 -3.42 16.23 -1.65
C ALA A 519 -4.28 17.34 -1.03
N VAL A 520 -3.66 18.34 -0.40
CA VAL A 520 -4.35 19.50 0.18
C VAL A 520 -5.01 20.32 -0.93
N ARG A 521 -4.24 20.69 -1.96
CA ARG A 521 -4.71 21.49 -3.10
C ARG A 521 -5.89 20.83 -3.82
N GLU A 522 -5.77 19.55 -4.18
CA GLU A 522 -6.75 18.88 -5.05
C GLU A 522 -7.93 18.27 -4.30
N LEU A 523 -7.72 17.81 -3.06
CA LEU A 523 -8.69 16.97 -2.36
C LEU A 523 -9.21 17.58 -1.06
N VAL A 524 -8.59 18.63 -0.53
CA VAL A 524 -9.10 19.36 0.64
C VAL A 524 -9.68 20.70 0.17
N GLU A 525 -8.86 21.55 -0.44
CA GLU A 525 -9.27 22.87 -0.94
C GLU A 525 -10.19 22.75 -2.17
N GLY A 526 -9.88 21.86 -3.12
CA GLY A 526 -10.67 21.65 -4.34
C GLY A 526 -12.10 21.11 -4.15
N ARG A 527 -12.42 20.51 -2.98
CA ARG A 527 -13.82 20.09 -2.67
C ARG A 527 -14.69 21.30 -2.31
N SER A 528 -14.12 22.29 -1.65
CA SER A 528 -14.79 23.53 -1.24
C SER A 528 -15.31 24.32 -2.44
N THR A 529 -14.59 24.30 -3.58
CA THR A 529 -15.00 24.97 -4.82
C THR A 529 -16.05 24.20 -5.64
N ALA A 530 -16.06 22.87 -5.56
CA ALA A 530 -17.01 22.05 -6.34
C ALA A 530 -18.40 21.97 -5.70
N GLU A 531 -18.49 21.99 -4.36
CA GLU A 531 -19.76 21.96 -3.62
C GLU A 531 -20.41 23.36 -3.48
N ALA A 532 -19.64 24.44 -3.65
CA ALA A 532 -20.13 25.81 -3.47
C ALA A 532 -20.66 26.51 -4.74
N GLY A 533 -20.64 25.86 -5.92
CA GLY A 533 -21.18 26.44 -7.16
C GLY A 533 -20.62 27.83 -7.54
N GLY A 534 -19.47 28.22 -6.99
CA GLY A 534 -18.89 29.54 -7.10
C GLY A 534 -17.39 29.43 -7.24
N GLY A 535 -16.83 30.22 -8.15
CA GLY A 535 -15.39 30.31 -8.38
C GLY A 535 -14.61 30.52 -7.09
N ALA A 536 -13.33 30.16 -7.13
CA ALA A 536 -12.38 30.39 -6.04
C ALA A 536 -12.67 31.76 -5.40
N ARG A 537 -12.90 31.78 -4.08
CA ARG A 537 -13.03 33.04 -3.34
C ARG A 537 -11.70 33.78 -3.46
N GLU A 538 -11.60 34.62 -4.47
CA GLU A 538 -10.56 35.63 -4.58
C GLU A 538 -10.82 36.65 -3.48
N ASP A 539 -9.92 36.71 -2.49
CA ASP A 539 -9.85 37.86 -1.60
C ASP A 539 -9.44 39.08 -2.45
N GLU A 540 -10.43 39.90 -2.84
CA GLU A 540 -10.31 41.12 -3.66
C GLU A 540 -9.28 42.15 -3.15
N LYS A 541 -8.70 41.96 -1.96
CA LYS A 541 -7.72 42.87 -1.36
C LYS A 541 -6.28 42.39 -1.33
N THR A 542 -6.00 41.11 -1.59
CA THR A 542 -4.62 40.58 -1.42
C THR A 542 -4.11 39.69 -2.55
N ASN A 543 -4.96 39.26 -3.49
CA ASN A 543 -4.60 38.37 -4.60
C ASN A 543 -3.76 37.15 -4.14
N ARG A 544 -3.97 36.69 -2.90
CA ARG A 544 -3.25 35.57 -2.29
C ARG A 544 -4.23 34.45 -1.97
N VAL A 545 -4.16 33.39 -2.75
CA VAL A 545 -4.75 32.09 -2.37
C VAL A 545 -4.02 31.63 -1.11
N HIS A 546 -4.70 31.64 0.05
CA HIS A 546 -4.12 31.15 1.30
C HIS A 546 -4.08 29.61 1.26
N ARG A 547 -3.03 29.06 0.64
CA ARG A 547 -2.80 27.62 0.59
C ARG A 547 -2.28 27.13 1.94
N ARG A 548 -2.88 26.08 2.48
CA ARG A 548 -2.40 25.42 3.69
C ARG A 548 -1.10 24.66 3.40
N SER A 549 0.05 25.34 3.52
CA SER A 549 1.37 24.73 3.31
C SER A 549 1.79 23.86 4.50
N ILE A 550 2.46 22.75 4.24
CA ILE A 550 3.02 21.88 5.27
C ILE A 550 4.37 22.40 5.80
N ARG A 551 4.55 22.41 7.12
CA ARG A 551 5.81 22.81 7.77
C ARG A 551 6.62 21.58 8.21
N TYR A 552 7.92 21.61 7.96
CA TYR A 552 8.86 20.59 8.45
C TYR A 552 9.21 20.80 9.92
N VAL A 553 9.19 19.71 10.69
CA VAL A 553 9.80 19.60 12.02
C VAL A 553 10.62 18.32 12.09
N GLY A 554 11.91 18.42 12.36
CA GLY A 554 12.80 17.26 12.42
C GLY A 554 14.26 17.64 12.62
N ARG A 555 15.16 16.67 12.45
CA ARG A 555 16.60 16.92 12.60
C ARG A 555 17.14 17.82 11.48
N PRO A 556 18.15 18.66 11.75
CA PRO A 556 18.82 19.42 10.70
C PRO A 556 19.44 18.47 9.66
N ALA A 557 19.69 18.98 8.46
CA ALA A 557 20.39 18.22 7.43
C ALA A 557 21.77 17.77 7.92
N SER A 558 22.17 16.55 7.55
CA SER A 558 23.42 15.93 7.97
C SER A 558 24.00 15.07 6.85
N ALA A 559 25.32 14.94 6.80
CA ALA A 559 25.98 13.98 5.92
C ALA A 559 25.83 12.54 6.44
N SER A 560 25.88 12.36 7.76
CA SER A 560 25.75 11.06 8.42
C SER A 560 24.29 10.78 8.82
N PRO A 561 23.81 9.52 8.75
CA PRO A 561 22.42 9.19 9.10
C PRO A 561 22.00 9.57 10.52
N ALA A 562 22.93 9.52 11.47
CA ALA A 562 22.69 9.87 12.86
C ALA A 562 23.98 10.31 13.55
N SER A 563 23.86 11.01 14.68
CA SER A 563 24.99 11.28 15.56
C SER A 563 25.48 10.01 16.23
N GLY A 564 26.81 9.86 16.38
CA GLY A 564 27.42 8.81 17.23
C GLY A 564 27.37 9.12 18.73
N SER A 565 26.83 10.28 19.14
CA SER A 565 26.74 10.69 20.55
C SER A 565 25.32 10.58 21.07
N GLN A 566 25.12 9.74 22.10
CA GLN A 566 23.83 9.59 22.78
C GLN A 566 23.30 10.92 23.33
N THR A 567 24.18 11.79 23.83
CA THR A 567 23.81 13.10 24.37
C THR A 567 23.28 14.03 23.28
N ILE A 568 23.94 14.06 22.12
CA ILE A 568 23.47 14.85 20.97
C ILE A 568 22.13 14.30 20.49
N HIS A 569 22.02 12.98 20.34
CA HIS A 569 20.80 12.30 19.96
C HIS A 569 19.61 12.67 20.87
N ALA A 570 19.80 12.61 22.20
CA ALA A 570 18.76 12.96 23.17
C ALA A 570 18.35 14.43 23.08
N ARG A 571 19.31 15.34 22.87
CA ARG A 571 19.04 16.77 22.67
C ARG A 571 18.22 17.03 21.41
N GLU A 572 18.57 16.37 20.30
CA GLU A 572 17.85 16.46 19.03
C GLU A 572 16.42 15.94 19.15
N ASN A 573 16.23 14.77 19.76
CA ASN A 573 14.90 14.21 19.99
C ASN A 573 14.03 15.15 20.84
N LYS A 574 14.60 15.71 21.90
CA LYS A 574 13.88 16.68 22.74
C LYS A 574 13.50 17.92 21.95
N ALA A 575 14.45 18.52 21.21
CA ALA A 575 14.21 19.72 20.41
C ALA A 575 13.10 19.49 19.36
N LEU A 576 13.13 18.35 18.67
CA LEU A 576 12.11 17.95 17.71
C LEU A 576 10.72 17.89 18.34
N VAL A 577 10.58 17.19 19.48
CA VAL A 577 9.29 17.04 20.17
C VAL A 577 8.82 18.39 20.75
N ASP A 578 9.76 19.20 21.26
CA ASP A 578 9.49 20.55 21.78
C ASP A 578 8.95 21.45 20.68
N GLU A 579 9.57 21.46 19.50
CA GLU A 579 9.16 22.25 18.35
C GLU A 579 7.83 21.76 17.76
N ALA A 580 7.65 20.45 17.63
CA ALA A 580 6.44 19.85 17.07
C ALA A 580 5.18 20.23 17.87
N LEU A 581 5.30 20.35 19.20
CA LEU A 581 4.20 20.63 20.12
C LEU A 581 4.20 22.06 20.71
N GLY A 582 5.16 22.91 20.34
CA GLY A 582 5.34 24.26 20.89
C GLY A 582 4.71 25.37 20.02
N GLY A 583 4.58 26.59 20.57
CA GLY A 583 4.13 27.77 19.81
C GLY A 583 2.65 27.75 19.41
N LEU A 584 1.76 27.37 20.34
CA LEU A 584 0.31 27.21 20.17
C LEU A 584 -0.49 27.98 21.21
#